data_AF-A0A7C2F7F0-F1
#
_entry.id   AF-A0A7C2F7F0-F1
#
_cell.length_a   1.000
_cell.length_b   1.000
_cell.length_c   1.000
_cell.angle_alpha   90.00
_cell.angle_beta   90.00
_cell.angle_gamma   90.00
#
_symmetry.space_group_name_H-M   'P 1'
#
loop_
_entity.id
_entity.type
_entity.pdbx_description
1 polymer ?
#
loop_
_entity_poly.entity_id
_entity_poly.type
_entity_poly.pdbx_seq_one_letter_code
_entity_poly.pdbx_strand_id
1 'polypeptide(L)' 'MYEPGEGPPAARSRVLVAVMNSREDFQIARDQGWYRIPVARAPRRLGADFLAFYQTKTFQEEGWAVNYYSPIKRYR' A
#
# COMPACT_ATOMS: atom_id res chain seq x y z
N MET A 1 0.39 21.04 -22.13
CA MET A 1 1.83 20.87 -22.42
C MET A 1 2.56 21.11 -21.12
N TYR A 2 2.96 20.06 -20.40
CA TYR A 2 3.69 20.18 -19.13
C TYR A 2 5.18 20.06 -19.45
N GLU A 3 5.90 21.18 -19.35
CA GLU A 3 7.35 21.22 -19.43
C GLU A 3 7.91 20.63 -18.12
N PRO A 4 8.72 19.55 -18.13
CA PRO A 4 9.26 19.00 -16.90
C PRO A 4 10.39 19.91 -16.42
N GLY A 5 10.04 20.84 -15.53
CA GLY A 5 11.00 21.68 -14.82
C GLY A 5 11.91 20.85 -13.92
N GLU A 6 13.19 21.09 -14.08
CA GLU A 6 14.37 20.55 -13.39
C GLU A 6 14.37 20.91 -11.89
N GLY A 7 13.44 20.36 -11.11
CA GLY A 7 13.59 20.25 -9.66
C GLY A 7 14.45 19.04 -9.30
N PRO A 8 15.08 18.97 -8.10
CA PRO A 8 15.58 17.69 -7.61
C PRO A 8 14.42 16.68 -7.75
N PRO A 9 14.65 15.45 -8.25
CA PRO A 9 13.54 14.52 -8.51
C PRO A 9 12.72 14.47 -7.23
N ALA A 10 11.49 15.02 -7.28
CA ALA A 10 10.62 15.14 -6.11
C ALA A 10 10.68 13.78 -5.43
N ALA A 11 11.29 13.72 -4.23
CA ALA A 11 11.84 12.49 -3.67
C ALA A 11 10.80 11.38 -3.87
N ARG A 12 11.05 10.47 -4.82
CA ARG A 12 10.01 9.57 -5.31
C ARG A 12 9.64 8.65 -4.17
N SER A 13 8.51 8.95 -3.52
CA SER A 13 8.02 8.14 -2.41
C SER A 13 7.60 6.78 -2.95
N ARG A 14 8.11 5.72 -2.34
CA ARG A 14 7.81 4.35 -2.74
C ARG A 14 6.58 3.89 -1.98
N VAL A 15 5.59 3.37 -2.71
CA VAL A 15 4.36 2.86 -2.13
C VAL A 15 4.32 1.34 -2.34
N LEU A 16 4.14 0.60 -1.25
CA LEU A 16 3.81 -0.82 -1.31
C LEU A 16 2.29 -0.96 -1.37
N VAL A 17 1.77 -1.61 -2.41
CA VAL A 17 0.33 -1.85 -2.55
C VAL A 17 0.02 -3.29 -2.16
N ALA A 18 -0.74 -3.46 -1.08
CA ALA A 18 -1.24 -4.75 -0.63
C ALA A 18 -2.63 -4.99 -1.25
N VAL A 19 -2.79 -6.12 -1.94
CA VAL A 19 -4.08 -6.52 -2.54
C VAL A 19 -4.96 -7.17 -1.48
N MET A 20 -6.06 -6.51 -1.12
CA MET A 20 -7.02 -6.98 -0.13
C MET A 20 -8.07 -7.86 -0.78
N ASN A 21 -7.93 -9.18 -0.59
CA ASN A 21 -8.90 -10.17 -1.06
C ASN A 21 -9.96 -10.53 0.00
N SER A 22 -9.69 -10.21 1.27
CA SER A 22 -10.54 -10.51 2.42
C SER A 22 -10.86 -9.24 3.22
N ARG A 23 -12.11 -9.10 3.67
CA ARG A 23 -12.52 -8.02 4.60
C ARG A 23 -11.96 -8.25 6.00
N GLU A 24 -11.82 -9.51 6.41
CA GLU A 24 -11.26 -9.86 7.73
C GLU A 24 -9.79 -9.46 7.83
N ASP A 25 -8.99 -9.74 6.79
CA ASP A 25 -7.58 -9.32 6.76
C ASP A 25 -7.44 -7.79 6.81
N PHE A 26 -8.36 -7.07 6.15
CA PHE A 26 -8.39 -5.62 6.20
C PHE A 26 -8.78 -5.10 7.58
N GLN A 27 -9.72 -5.74 8.27
CA GLN A 27 -10.07 -5.42 9.67
C GLN A 27 -8.87 -5.64 10.60
N ILE A 28 -8.13 -6.74 10.45
CA ILE A 28 -6.90 -6.98 11.22
C ILE A 28 -5.87 -5.88 10.94
N ALA A 29 -5.65 -5.53 9.67
CA ALA A 29 -4.71 -4.48 9.29
C ALA A 29 -5.07 -3.12 9.89
N ARG A 30 -6.37 -2.78 9.91
CA ARG A 30 -6.89 -1.52 10.44
C ARG A 30 -6.86 -1.49 11.97
N ASP A 31 -7.37 -2.54 12.61
CA ASP A 31 -7.68 -2.53 14.05
C ASP A 31 -6.50 -3.03 14.89
N GLN A 32 -5.67 -3.94 14.35
CA GLN A 32 -4.50 -4.50 15.04
C GLN A 32 -3.17 -3.95 14.51
N GLY A 33 -3.17 -3.25 13.37
CA GLY A 33 -1.98 -2.56 12.85
C GLY A 33 -0.93 -3.47 12.20
N TRP A 34 -1.29 -4.70 11.84
CA TRP A 34 -0.38 -5.63 11.16
C TRP A 34 -1.08 -6.37 10.01
N TYR A 35 -0.31 -6.78 9.00
CA TYR A 35 -0.81 -7.53 7.84
C TYR A 35 0.16 -8.65 7.46
N ARG A 36 -0.37 -9.74 6.89
CA ARG A 36 0.40 -10.91 6.45
C ARG A 36 0.83 -10.79 5.00
N ILE A 37 2.14 -10.76 4.75
CA ILE A 37 2.68 -10.81 3.38
C ILE A 37 3.14 -12.24 3.07
N PRO A 38 2.65 -12.90 2.00
CA PRO A 38 3.15 -14.19 1.58
C PRO A 38 4.64 -14.11 1.22
N VAL A 39 5.49 -14.88 1.90
CA VAL A 39 6.96 -14.83 1.75
C VAL A 39 7.40 -15.05 0.30
N ALA A 40 6.74 -15.97 -0.42
CA ALA A 40 7.05 -16.27 -1.82
C ALA A 40 6.83 -15.09 -2.79
N ARG A 41 5.99 -14.13 -2.41
CA ARG A 41 5.66 -12.94 -3.21
C ARG A 41 6.14 -11.64 -2.58
N ALA A 42 6.75 -11.72 -1.39
CA ALA A 42 7.24 -10.55 -0.69
C ALA A 42 8.39 -9.92 -1.50
N PRO A 43 8.37 -8.59 -1.71
CA PRO A 43 9.50 -7.92 -2.34
C PRO A 43 10.75 -8.08 -1.47
N ARG A 44 11.92 -8.29 -2.11
CA ARG A 44 13.20 -8.49 -1.41
C ARG A 44 13.60 -7.33 -0.51
N ARG A 45 13.08 -6.12 -0.76
CA ARG A 45 13.26 -4.94 0.07
C ARG A 45 11.90 -4.31 0.33
N LEU A 46 11.53 -4.23 1.61
CA LEU A 46 10.29 -3.59 2.10
C LEU A 46 10.40 -2.05 2.21
N GLY A 47 11.49 -1.45 1.71
CA GLY A 47 11.76 -0.01 1.78
C GLY A 47 10.79 0.84 0.95
N ALA A 48 9.55 0.90 1.42
CA ALA A 48 8.49 1.78 0.99
C ALA A 48 8.23 2.82 2.09
N ASP A 49 7.85 4.02 1.68
CA ASP A 49 7.49 5.13 2.56
C ASP A 49 6.01 5.02 3.00
N PHE A 50 5.19 4.37 2.17
CA PHE A 50 3.76 4.17 2.41
C PHE A 50 3.32 2.74 2.12
N LEU A 51 2.32 2.30 2.87
CA LEU A 51 1.54 1.10 2.60
C LEU A 51 0.15 1.52 2.15
N ALA A 52 -0.29 1.02 1.01
CA ALA A 52 -1.61 1.24 0.44
C ALA A 52 -2.38 -0.08 0.34
N PHE A 53 -3.70 -0.02 0.47
CA PHE A 53 -4.57 -1.19 0.41
C PHE A 53 -5.44 -1.10 -0.82
N TYR A 54 -5.22 -1.98 -1.79
CA TYR A 54 -6.08 -2.11 -2.96
C TYR A 54 -7.25 -3.02 -2.64
N GLN A 55 -8.45 -2.45 -2.58
CA GLN A 55 -9.68 -3.19 -2.38
C GLN A 55 -10.07 -3.93 -3.67
N THR A 56 -10.21 -5.24 -3.57
CA THR A 56 -10.78 -6.04 -4.68
C THR A 56 -12.31 -6.00 -4.68
N LYS A 57 -12.94 -6.72 -5.62
CA LYS A 57 -14.40 -6.88 -5.72
C LYS A 57 -15.10 -7.25 -4.41
N THR A 58 -14.40 -7.91 -3.48
CA THR A 58 -14.94 -8.28 -2.16
C THR A 58 -15.46 -7.07 -1.38
N PHE A 59 -14.94 -5.87 -1.67
CA PHE A 59 -15.27 -4.60 -1.01
C PHE A 59 -16.45 -3.84 -1.65
N GLN A 60 -17.10 -4.39 -2.67
CA GLN A 60 -18.32 -3.82 -3.28
C GLN A 60 -18.12 -2.37 -3.75
N GLU A 61 -18.80 -1.39 -3.15
CA GLU A 61 -18.73 0.03 -3.53
C GLU A 61 -17.32 0.61 -3.39
N GLU A 62 -16.54 0.11 -2.44
CA GLU A 62 -15.13 0.48 -2.26
C GLU A 62 -14.18 -0.36 -3.15
N GLY A 63 -14.70 -1.30 -3.93
CA GLY A 63 -13.90 -2.20 -4.74
C GLY A 63 -13.18 -1.51 -5.90
N TRP A 64 -12.13 -2.16 -6.39
CA TRP A 64 -11.33 -1.76 -7.56
C TRP A 64 -10.54 -0.46 -7.40
N ALA A 65 -10.33 -0.02 -6.17
CA ALA A 65 -9.62 1.22 -5.86
C ALA A 65 -8.66 1.04 -4.69
N VAL A 66 -7.80 2.03 -4.48
CA VAL A 66 -7.07 2.23 -3.24
C VAL A 66 -7.78 3.32 -2.46
N ASN A 67 -8.52 2.95 -1.41
CA ASN A 67 -9.24 3.93 -0.59
C ASN A 67 -8.49 4.30 0.68
N TYR A 68 -7.53 3.47 1.11
CA TYR A 68 -6.77 3.67 2.35
C TYR A 68 -5.27 3.47 2.15
N TYR A 69 -4.49 4.32 2.80
CA TYR A 69 -3.03 4.21 2.88
C TYR A 69 -2.52 4.76 4.22
N SER A 70 -1.31 4.38 4.59
CA SER A 70 -0.65 4.80 5.82
C SER A 70 0.86 4.93 5.62
N PRO A 71 1.52 5.94 6.21
CA PRO A 71 2.97 6.04 6.21
C PRO A 71 3.60 4.90 7.03
N ILE A 72 4.67 4.30 6.50
CA ILE A 72 5.44 3.27 7.19
C ILE A 72 6.41 3.97 8.14
N LYS A 73 6.13 3.90 9.44
CA LYS A 73 7.00 4.51 10.47
C LYS A 73 8.27 3.68 10.73
N ARG A 74 8.17 2.35 10.65
CA ARG A 74 9.27 1.42 10.91
C ARG A 74 8.97 0.05 10.29
N TYR A 75 9.99 -0.61 9.77
CA TYR A 75 9.99 -2.03 9.43
C TYR A 75 11.30 -2.64 9.95
N ARG A 76 11.28 -3.91 10.36
CA ARG A 76 12.46 -4.63 10.88
C ARG A 76 12.68 -5.87 10.05
#